data_AF-A0A4V1XJY0-F1
#
_entry.id   AF-A0A4V1XJY0-F1
#
_cell.length_a   1.000
_cell.length_b   1.000
_cell.length_c   1.000
_cell.angle_alpha   90.00
_cell.angle_beta   90.00
_cell.angle_gamma   90.00
#
_symmetry.space_group_name_H-M   'P 1'
#
loop_
_entity.id
_entity.type
_entity.pdbx_description
1 polymer ?
#
loop_
_entity_poly.entity_id
_entity_poly.type
_entity_poly.pdbx_seq_one_letter_code
_entity_poly.pdbx_strand_id
1 'polypeptide(L)'
;MGVYSPLPFVTPEQMQEIESVIVQPTLNGFRAEGRPFIGMLFTGIMMTARGPKVLEYNARFGDPETQTMMMLLAPECDLAGILLACCKGKLATVSVPVLPGFGCNVVVAAGGYPESYSKGDIITMMPRPYGVEVFHAGTERDNNGQLKTAGGRVFAVAAYASSLQEAVSLAYKGVDSIQFKGMFYRRDIASRHPSVRLGTDFYAKIPGRS
;
A
#
# COMPACT_ATOMS: atom_id res chain seq x y z
N MET A 1 6.76 2.98 -7.13
CA MET A 1 6.25 1.82 -6.37
C MET A 1 4.73 1.99 -6.22
N GLY A 2 3.97 0.94 -5.92
CA GLY A 2 2.53 1.03 -5.72
C GLY A 2 1.92 -0.35 -5.52
N VAL A 3 0.80 -0.41 -4.79
CA VAL A 3 0.14 -1.65 -4.37
C VAL A 3 -1.37 -1.50 -4.48
N TYR A 4 -2.07 -2.60 -4.77
CA TYR A 4 -3.53 -2.68 -4.73
C TYR A 4 -3.98 -3.86 -3.87
N SER A 5 -5.19 -3.77 -3.34
CA SER A 5 -5.82 -4.78 -2.49
C SER A 5 -7.34 -4.73 -2.65
N PRO A 6 -8.08 -5.84 -2.51
CA PRO A 6 -7.59 -7.22 -2.43
C PRO A 6 -6.97 -7.67 -3.76
N LEU A 7 -6.32 -8.84 -3.75
CA LEU A 7 -5.77 -9.47 -4.94
C LEU A 7 -6.84 -10.40 -5.57
N PRO A 8 -7.53 -9.97 -6.64
CA PRO A 8 -8.69 -10.70 -7.18
C PRO A 8 -8.33 -12.06 -7.80
N PHE A 9 -7.04 -12.32 -8.04
CA PHE A 9 -6.54 -13.60 -8.55
C PHE A 9 -6.16 -14.59 -7.44
N VAL A 10 -6.22 -14.19 -6.17
CA VAL A 10 -6.03 -15.09 -5.03
C VAL A 10 -7.40 -15.57 -4.56
N THR A 11 -7.66 -16.86 -4.73
CA THR A 11 -8.94 -17.48 -4.39
C THR A 11 -9.11 -17.69 -2.89
N PRO A 12 -10.35 -17.85 -2.38
CA PRO A 12 -10.59 -18.22 -0.99
C PRO A 12 -9.87 -19.51 -0.57
N GLU A 13 -9.79 -20.49 -1.45
CA GLU A 13 -9.10 -21.77 -1.21
C GLU A 13 -7.59 -21.55 -1.04
N GLN A 14 -6.99 -20.70 -1.88
CA GLN A 14 -5.58 -20.33 -1.75
C GLN A 14 -5.31 -19.52 -0.48
N MET A 15 -6.24 -18.66 -0.06
CA MET A 15 -6.13 -17.94 1.21
C MET A 15 -6.15 -18.91 2.40
N GLN A 16 -7.05 -19.91 2.38
CA GLN A 16 -7.09 -20.96 3.41
C GLN A 16 -5.82 -21.83 3.40
N GLU A 17 -5.29 -22.15 2.22
CA GLU A 17 -4.02 -22.86 2.10
C GLU A 17 -2.88 -22.04 2.73
N ILE A 18 -2.76 -20.74 2.41
CA ILE A 18 -1.79 -19.82 3.02
C ILE A 18 -1.92 -19.81 4.55
N GLU A 19 -3.14 -19.69 5.06
CA GLU A 19 -3.37 -19.66 6.50
C GLU A 19 -2.92 -20.95 7.18
N SER A 20 -3.33 -22.10 6.63
CA SER A 20 -3.08 -23.42 7.22
C SER A 20 -1.62 -23.89 7.11
N VAL A 21 -0.92 -23.55 6.03
CA VAL A 21 0.44 -24.05 5.78
C VAL A 21 1.55 -23.05 6.14
N ILE A 22 1.21 -21.76 6.26
CA ILE A 22 2.19 -20.69 6.56
C ILE A 22 1.82 -19.97 7.85
N VAL A 23 0.70 -19.25 7.88
CA VAL A 23 0.43 -18.28 8.95
C VAL A 23 0.25 -18.97 10.30
N GLN A 24 -0.66 -19.96 10.38
CA GLN A 24 -0.95 -20.65 11.63
C GLN A 24 0.24 -21.48 12.14
N PRO A 25 0.97 -22.24 11.29
CA PRO A 25 2.20 -22.92 11.73
C PRO A 25 3.28 -21.97 12.24
N THR A 26 3.45 -20.79 11.62
CA THR A 26 4.39 -19.77 12.10
C THR A 26 4.03 -19.30 13.51
N LEU A 27 2.76 -18.97 13.75
CA LEU A 27 2.28 -18.55 15.07
C LEU A 27 2.37 -19.67 16.11
N ASN A 28 2.12 -20.91 15.71
CA ASN A 28 2.29 -22.08 16.59
C ASN A 28 3.77 -22.30 16.95
N GLY A 29 4.69 -22.14 16.00
CA GLY A 29 6.13 -22.21 16.25
C GLY A 29 6.59 -21.16 17.26
N PHE A 30 6.18 -19.90 17.09
CA PHE A 30 6.46 -18.85 18.07
C PHE A 30 5.99 -19.21 19.49
N ARG A 31 4.80 -19.81 19.63
CA ARG A 31 4.29 -20.26 20.94
C ARG A 31 5.11 -21.43 21.49
N ALA A 32 5.42 -22.43 20.66
CA ALA A 32 6.17 -23.61 21.06
C ALA A 32 7.59 -23.27 21.55
N GLU A 33 8.21 -22.23 20.98
CA GLU A 33 9.52 -21.72 21.40
C GLU A 33 9.47 -20.76 22.60
N GLY A 34 8.29 -20.52 23.18
CA GLY A 34 8.12 -19.57 24.29
C GLY A 34 8.34 -18.11 23.89
N ARG A 35 8.18 -17.79 22.59
CA ARG A 35 8.39 -16.45 22.00
C ARG A 35 7.12 -15.99 21.27
N PRO A 36 5.97 -15.88 21.94
CA PRO A 36 4.72 -15.51 21.28
C PRO A 36 4.84 -14.14 20.59
N PHE A 37 4.44 -14.08 19.32
CA PHE A 37 4.45 -12.84 18.54
C PHE A 37 3.17 -12.03 18.82
N ILE A 38 3.33 -10.74 19.13
CA ILE A 38 2.24 -9.78 19.33
C ILE A 38 2.50 -8.58 18.42
N GLY A 39 1.60 -8.34 17.46
CA GLY A 39 1.71 -7.22 16.53
C GLY A 39 1.32 -7.59 15.10
N MET A 40 1.92 -6.91 14.12
CA MET A 40 1.68 -7.12 12.70
C MET A 40 2.72 -8.05 12.09
N LEU A 41 2.33 -9.29 11.77
CA LEU A 41 3.17 -10.23 11.03
C LEU A 41 2.86 -10.11 9.53
N PHE A 42 3.66 -9.33 8.83
CA PHE A 42 3.58 -9.22 7.38
C PHE A 42 4.39 -10.37 6.74
N THR A 43 3.76 -11.13 5.87
CA THR A 43 4.38 -12.30 5.23
C THR A 43 4.43 -12.12 3.73
N GLY A 44 5.64 -12.04 3.17
CA GLY A 44 5.84 -12.06 1.73
C GLY A 44 5.68 -13.48 1.21
N ILE A 45 4.71 -13.71 0.31
CA ILE A 45 4.37 -15.04 -0.20
C ILE A 45 4.50 -15.07 -1.73
N MET A 46 5.13 -16.12 -2.23
CA MET A 46 5.16 -16.47 -3.64
C MET A 46 4.21 -17.64 -3.89
N MET A 47 3.25 -17.47 -4.79
CA MET A 47 2.42 -18.58 -5.28
C MET A 47 3.22 -19.37 -6.31
N THR A 48 3.50 -20.64 -6.04
CA THR A 48 4.26 -21.53 -6.93
C THR A 48 3.39 -22.68 -7.43
N ALA A 49 3.86 -23.40 -8.44
CA ALA A 49 3.22 -24.64 -8.90
C ALA A 49 3.15 -25.75 -7.82
N ARG A 50 3.90 -25.61 -6.71
CA ARG A 50 3.93 -26.54 -5.57
C ARG A 50 3.29 -25.94 -4.30
N GLY A 51 2.37 -25.00 -4.48
CA GLY A 51 1.71 -24.29 -3.37
C GLY A 51 2.42 -23.00 -2.94
N PRO A 52 1.88 -22.29 -1.93
CA PRO A 52 2.43 -21.04 -1.43
C PRO A 52 3.77 -21.27 -0.71
N LYS A 53 4.73 -20.36 -0.92
CA LYS A 53 6.03 -20.37 -0.24
C LYS A 53 6.33 -19.00 0.36
N VAL A 54 6.84 -19.00 1.58
CA VAL A 54 7.30 -17.78 2.25
C VAL A 54 8.59 -17.32 1.58
N LEU A 55 8.64 -16.04 1.24
CA LEU A 55 9.86 -15.33 0.84
C LEU A 55 10.52 -14.67 2.05
N GLU A 56 9.71 -13.97 2.85
CA GLU A 56 10.19 -13.21 4.00
C GLU A 56 9.08 -12.96 5.01
N TYR A 57 9.50 -12.68 6.25
CA TYR A 57 8.64 -12.13 7.29
C TYR A 57 9.10 -10.72 7.65
N ASN A 58 8.14 -9.84 7.91
CA ASN A 58 8.37 -8.52 8.48
C ASN A 58 7.50 -8.38 9.74
N ALA A 59 8.09 -7.88 10.83
CA ALA A 59 7.42 -7.69 12.12
C ALA A 59 6.73 -6.32 12.26
N ARG A 60 6.24 -5.77 11.14
CA ARG A 60 5.67 -4.42 11.05
C ARG A 60 4.72 -4.32 9.85
N PHE A 61 3.97 -3.23 9.83
CA PHE A 61 3.15 -2.82 8.70
C PHE A 61 3.98 -2.60 7.42
N GLY A 62 3.42 -3.00 6.27
CA GLY A 62 3.98 -2.75 4.94
C GLY A 62 3.98 -1.25 4.58
N ASP A 63 4.91 -0.81 3.75
CA ASP A 63 4.87 0.53 3.15
C ASP A 63 5.30 0.41 1.68
N PRO A 64 4.36 0.51 0.73
CA PRO A 64 3.11 1.26 0.83
C PRO A 64 1.82 0.43 1.03
N GLU A 65 1.91 -0.83 1.46
CA GLU A 65 0.73 -1.70 1.61
C GLU A 65 -0.27 -1.16 2.63
N THR A 66 0.21 -0.56 3.72
CA THR A 66 -0.66 -0.05 4.79
C THR A 66 -1.58 1.05 4.29
N GLN A 67 -1.08 1.99 3.50
CA GLN A 67 -1.86 3.09 2.93
C GLN A 67 -3.00 2.53 2.06
N THR A 68 -2.73 1.48 1.29
CA THR A 68 -3.76 0.78 0.52
C THR A 68 -4.79 0.09 1.43
N MET A 69 -4.34 -0.59 2.50
CA MET A 69 -5.23 -1.28 3.43
C MET A 69 -6.10 -0.33 4.28
N MET A 70 -5.57 0.84 4.65
CA MET A 70 -6.33 1.85 5.40
C MET A 70 -7.55 2.35 4.62
N MET A 71 -7.46 2.42 3.29
CA MET A 71 -8.59 2.78 2.43
C MET A 71 -9.73 1.75 2.44
N LEU A 72 -9.47 0.54 2.92
CA LEU A 72 -10.44 -0.56 2.98
C LEU A 72 -11.04 -0.76 4.38
N LEU A 73 -10.58 -0.04 5.41
CA LEU A 73 -11.21 -0.12 6.72
C LEU A 73 -12.59 0.53 6.66
N ALA A 74 -13.59 -0.15 7.22
CA ALA A 74 -14.93 0.43 7.31
C ALA A 74 -14.94 1.65 8.26
N PRO A 75 -15.83 2.64 8.07
CA PRO A 75 -15.90 3.83 8.93
C PRO A 75 -16.06 3.52 10.43
N GLU A 76 -16.72 2.41 10.76
CA GLU A 76 -16.90 1.91 12.13
C GLU A 76 -15.69 1.17 12.70
N CYS A 77 -14.61 1.00 11.94
CA CYS A 77 -13.40 0.33 12.38
C CYS A 77 -12.62 1.19 13.40
N ASP A 78 -12.63 0.79 14.67
CA ASP A 78 -11.76 1.35 15.70
C ASP A 78 -10.37 0.70 15.67
N LEU A 79 -9.50 1.19 14.77
CA LEU A 79 -8.14 0.69 14.63
C LEU A 79 -7.35 0.81 15.95
N ALA A 80 -7.54 1.89 16.72
CA ALA A 80 -6.84 2.08 17.99
C ALA A 80 -7.29 1.02 19.02
N GLY A 81 -8.60 0.74 19.10
CA GLY A 81 -9.16 -0.32 19.91
C GLY A 81 -8.64 -1.71 19.53
N ILE A 82 -8.53 -2.00 18.24
CA ILE A 82 -7.96 -3.27 17.73
C ILE A 82 -6.49 -3.42 18.16
N LEU A 83 -5.67 -2.38 17.98
CA LEU A 83 -4.27 -2.40 18.40
C LEU A 83 -4.14 -2.56 19.92
N LEU A 84 -4.98 -1.89 20.70
CA LEU A 84 -5.02 -2.05 22.16
C LEU A 84 -5.43 -3.46 22.59
N ALA A 85 -6.42 -4.05 21.92
CA ALA A 85 -6.83 -5.44 22.15
C ALA A 85 -5.70 -6.42 21.81
N CYS A 86 -4.94 -6.17 20.74
CA CYS A 86 -3.75 -6.94 20.38
C CYS A 86 -2.70 -6.91 21.51
N CYS A 87 -2.33 -5.72 21.98
CA CYS A 87 -1.37 -5.55 23.08
C CYS A 87 -1.81 -6.23 24.39
N LYS A 88 -3.12 -6.37 24.61
CA LYS A 88 -3.71 -7.01 25.80
C LYS A 88 -3.98 -8.51 25.63
N GLY A 89 -3.63 -9.12 24.49
CA GLY A 89 -3.94 -10.53 24.23
C GLY A 89 -5.44 -10.82 24.07
N LYS A 90 -6.23 -9.81 23.71
CA LYS A 90 -7.69 -9.88 23.54
C LYS A 90 -8.14 -9.68 22.10
N LEU A 91 -7.26 -9.90 21.12
CA LEU A 91 -7.58 -9.69 19.71
C LEU A 91 -8.82 -10.50 19.26
N ALA A 92 -9.05 -11.68 19.83
CA ALA A 92 -10.23 -12.51 19.56
C ALA A 92 -11.57 -11.88 20.00
N THR A 93 -11.56 -10.80 20.79
CA THR A 93 -12.79 -10.14 21.28
C THR A 93 -13.20 -8.94 20.44
N VAL A 94 -12.47 -8.63 19.37
CA VAL A 94 -12.75 -7.50 18.47
C VAL A 94 -12.83 -7.99 17.03
N SER A 95 -13.59 -7.28 16.19
CA SER A 95 -13.64 -7.50 14.76
C SER A 95 -12.84 -6.43 14.01
N VAL A 96 -12.42 -6.73 12.78
CA VAL A 96 -11.80 -5.78 11.86
C VAL A 96 -12.74 -5.60 10.67
N PRO A 97 -13.72 -4.67 10.73
CA PRO A 97 -14.66 -4.48 9.64
C PRO A 97 -13.95 -3.81 8.44
N VAL A 98 -14.20 -4.36 7.25
CA VAL A 98 -13.61 -3.90 5.99
C VAL A 98 -14.70 -3.63 4.95
N LEU A 99 -14.46 -2.63 4.10
CA LEU A 99 -15.34 -2.28 2.98
C LEU A 99 -15.19 -3.28 1.83
N PRO A 100 -16.28 -3.63 1.13
CA PRO A 100 -16.19 -4.33 -0.14
C PRO A 100 -15.67 -3.38 -1.21
N GLY A 101 -14.67 -3.78 -1.99
CA GLY A 101 -14.11 -2.96 -3.05
C GLY A 101 -12.60 -3.11 -3.14
N PHE A 102 -11.95 -2.10 -3.71
CA PHE A 102 -10.52 -2.09 -3.96
C PHE A 102 -9.86 -0.82 -3.49
N GLY A 103 -8.73 -0.98 -2.81
CA GLY A 103 -7.74 0.07 -2.58
C GLY A 103 -6.64 -0.02 -3.64
N CYS A 104 -6.17 1.12 -4.12
CA CYS A 104 -4.94 1.21 -4.92
C CYS A 104 -4.10 2.38 -4.41
N ASN A 105 -2.78 2.22 -4.32
CA ASN A 105 -1.89 3.35 -4.10
C ASN A 105 -0.77 3.45 -5.13
N VAL A 106 -0.38 4.69 -5.40
CA VAL A 106 0.75 5.08 -6.22
C VAL A 106 1.72 5.89 -5.36
N VAL A 107 2.96 5.41 -5.25
CA VAL A 107 4.03 6.15 -4.58
C VAL A 107 4.61 7.20 -5.52
N VAL A 108 4.61 8.45 -5.07
CA VAL A 108 5.28 9.58 -5.71
C VAL A 108 6.62 9.79 -5.03
N ALA A 109 7.69 9.79 -5.82
CA ALA A 109 9.07 9.86 -5.38
C ALA A 109 9.79 11.10 -5.91
N ALA A 110 10.86 11.49 -5.25
CA ALA A 110 11.80 12.50 -5.71
C ALA A 110 12.58 12.00 -6.94
N GLY A 111 12.97 12.93 -7.82
CA GLY A 111 13.75 12.60 -9.01
C GLY A 111 15.09 11.99 -8.63
N GLY A 112 15.43 10.85 -9.25
CA GLY A 112 16.66 10.10 -8.99
C GLY A 112 16.55 8.95 -7.98
N TYR A 113 15.45 8.85 -7.22
CA TYR A 113 15.19 7.69 -6.35
C TYR A 113 15.16 6.36 -7.16
N PRO A 114 15.77 5.25 -6.69
CA PRO A 114 16.31 5.00 -5.34
C PRO A 114 17.76 5.43 -5.09
N GLU A 115 18.42 6.00 -6.10
CA GLU A 115 19.81 6.44 -6.04
C GLU A 115 19.92 7.82 -5.36
N SER A 116 20.79 8.70 -5.86
CA SER A 116 20.87 10.08 -5.39
C SER A 116 19.66 10.89 -5.86
N TYR A 117 18.97 11.55 -4.93
CA TYR A 117 17.80 12.39 -5.19
C TYR A 117 17.93 13.77 -4.52
N SER A 118 17.29 14.78 -5.11
CA SER A 118 17.23 16.12 -4.52
C SER A 118 16.26 16.18 -3.33
N LYS A 119 16.55 17.10 -2.41
CA LYS A 119 15.66 17.51 -1.31
C LYS A 119 15.44 19.02 -1.39
N GLY A 120 14.42 19.51 -0.69
CA GLY A 120 14.07 20.93 -0.63
C GLY A 120 13.23 21.45 -1.80
N ASP A 121 12.81 20.60 -2.74
CA ASP A 121 11.93 21.00 -3.83
C ASP A 121 10.56 21.40 -3.27
N ILE A 122 10.06 22.58 -3.66
CA ILE A 122 8.77 23.11 -3.21
C ILE A 122 7.65 22.21 -3.75
N ILE A 123 6.75 21.81 -2.86
CA ILE A 123 5.59 21.00 -3.17
C ILE A 123 4.34 21.89 -3.25
N THR A 124 3.69 21.85 -4.40
CA THR A 124 2.36 22.41 -4.61
C THR A 124 1.33 21.30 -4.51
N MET A 125 0.31 21.49 -3.67
CA MET A 125 -0.84 20.59 -3.56
C MET A 125 -2.11 21.31 -4.04
N MET A 126 -2.82 20.67 -4.95
CA MET A 126 -4.12 21.11 -5.45
C MET A 126 -5.25 20.30 -4.78
N PRO A 127 -6.51 20.74 -4.86
CA PRO A 127 -7.64 19.94 -4.39
C PRO A 127 -7.63 18.54 -5.02
N ARG A 128 -7.72 17.52 -4.17
CA ARG A 128 -7.78 16.12 -4.60
C ARG A 128 -9.22 15.67 -4.82
N PRO A 129 -9.47 14.69 -5.71
CA PRO A 129 -10.80 14.09 -5.86
C PRO A 129 -11.32 13.47 -4.57
N TYR A 130 -12.65 13.35 -4.45
CA TYR A 130 -13.25 12.54 -3.38
C TYR A 130 -12.81 11.07 -3.49
N GLY A 131 -12.61 10.41 -2.34
CA GLY A 131 -12.15 9.03 -2.27
C GLY A 131 -10.64 8.84 -2.49
N VAL A 132 -9.86 9.93 -2.53
CA VAL A 132 -8.40 9.94 -2.57
C VAL A 132 -7.83 10.44 -1.25
N GLU A 133 -6.87 9.70 -0.71
CA GLU A 133 -6.04 10.12 0.40
C GLU A 133 -4.58 10.26 -0.01
N VAL A 134 -3.94 11.32 0.47
CA VAL A 134 -2.51 11.59 0.22
C VAL A 134 -1.77 11.46 1.54
N PHE A 135 -1.01 10.38 1.67
CA PHE A 135 -0.18 10.11 2.83
C PHE A 135 1.21 10.71 2.63
N HIS A 136 1.63 11.56 3.56
CA HIS A 136 2.95 12.15 3.56
C HIS A 136 4.00 11.12 4.00
N ALA A 137 5.11 11.04 3.27
CA ALA A 137 6.29 10.28 3.65
C ALA A 137 7.47 11.25 3.84
N GLY A 138 8.36 11.36 2.86
CA GLY A 138 9.49 12.29 2.88
C GLY A 138 9.08 13.72 2.55
N THR A 139 8.35 14.38 3.45
CA THR A 139 8.00 15.81 3.35
C THR A 139 8.32 16.56 4.63
N GLU A 140 8.66 17.83 4.52
CA GLU A 140 8.84 18.74 5.66
C GLU A 140 8.22 20.11 5.37
N ARG A 141 8.02 20.93 6.40
CA ARG A 141 7.71 22.35 6.24
C ARG A 141 8.94 23.17 6.61
N ASP A 142 9.25 24.18 5.82
CA ASP A 142 10.30 25.13 6.15
C ASP A 142 9.83 26.19 7.17
N ASN A 143 10.72 27.12 7.53
CA ASN A 143 10.45 28.20 8.46
C ASN A 143 9.33 29.15 8.01
N ASN A 144 9.01 29.18 6.72
CA ASN A 144 7.92 29.97 6.15
C ASN A 144 6.62 29.15 6.02
N GLY A 145 6.62 27.91 6.50
CA GLY A 145 5.50 26.97 6.40
C GLY A 145 5.34 26.32 5.03
N GLN A 146 6.27 26.52 4.08
CA GLN A 146 6.20 25.93 2.74
C GLN A 146 6.52 24.44 2.79
N LEU A 147 5.67 23.62 2.15
CA LEU A 147 5.87 22.19 2.06
C LEU A 147 6.99 21.86 1.07
N LYS A 148 7.94 21.01 1.46
CA LYS A 148 9.11 20.62 0.67
C LYS A 148 9.36 19.11 0.70
N THR A 149 10.02 18.59 -0.33
CA THR A 149 10.51 17.20 -0.35
C THR A 149 11.66 17.03 0.65
N ALA A 150 11.61 15.99 1.48
CA ALA A 150 12.63 15.69 2.50
C ALA A 150 13.18 14.26 2.43
N GLY A 151 12.67 13.43 1.51
CA GLY A 151 13.07 12.02 1.36
C GLY A 151 12.78 11.47 -0.04
N GLY A 152 13.28 10.26 -0.31
CA GLY A 152 13.20 9.64 -1.63
C GLY A 152 11.76 9.29 -2.04
N ARG A 153 11.00 8.62 -1.16
CA ARG A 153 9.54 8.49 -1.32
C ARG A 153 8.90 9.70 -0.65
N VAL A 154 8.12 10.48 -1.40
CA VAL A 154 7.57 11.76 -0.93
C VAL A 154 6.12 11.59 -0.49
N PHE A 155 5.31 10.91 -1.30
CA PHE A 155 3.90 10.64 -0.99
C PHE A 155 3.52 9.20 -1.36
N ALA A 156 2.51 8.68 -0.66
CA ALA A 156 1.70 7.58 -1.16
C ALA A 156 0.28 8.12 -1.41
N VAL A 157 -0.16 8.08 -2.66
CA VAL A 157 -1.49 8.53 -3.07
C VAL A 157 -2.38 7.29 -3.18
N ALA A 158 -3.31 7.13 -2.25
CA ALA A 158 -4.19 5.98 -2.18
C ALA A 158 -5.63 6.38 -2.55
N ALA A 159 -6.36 5.46 -3.17
CA ALA A 159 -7.75 5.62 -3.51
C ALA A 159 -8.54 4.35 -3.22
N TYR A 160 -9.81 4.53 -2.88
CA TYR A 160 -10.79 3.47 -2.77
C TYR A 160 -11.83 3.59 -3.90
N ALA A 161 -12.23 2.46 -4.47
CA ALA A 161 -13.40 2.38 -5.35
C ALA A 161 -14.04 0.99 -5.31
N SER A 162 -15.23 0.85 -5.90
CA SER A 162 -15.96 -0.43 -5.96
C SER A 162 -15.32 -1.43 -6.92
N SER A 163 -14.53 -0.97 -7.91
CA SER A 163 -13.79 -1.82 -8.84
C SER A 163 -12.30 -1.49 -8.88
N LEU A 164 -11.47 -2.49 -9.22
CA LEU A 164 -10.02 -2.30 -9.32
C LEU A 164 -9.64 -1.24 -10.36
N GLN A 165 -10.29 -1.23 -11.53
CA GLN A 165 -10.04 -0.24 -12.58
C GLN A 165 -10.29 1.19 -12.09
N GLU A 166 -11.38 1.40 -11.37
CA GLU A 166 -11.73 2.71 -10.82
C GLU A 166 -10.76 3.12 -9.73
N ALA A 167 -10.39 2.22 -8.82
CA ALA A 167 -9.43 2.52 -7.75
C ALA A 167 -8.06 2.93 -8.33
N VAL A 168 -7.59 2.21 -9.35
CA VAL A 168 -6.36 2.53 -10.08
C VAL A 168 -6.47 3.89 -10.77
N SER A 169 -7.56 4.13 -11.52
CA SER A 169 -7.78 5.39 -12.24
C SER A 169 -7.87 6.58 -11.28
N LEU A 170 -8.53 6.41 -10.14
CA LEU A 170 -8.71 7.43 -9.13
C LEU A 170 -7.41 7.73 -8.40
N ALA A 171 -6.59 6.72 -8.09
CA ALA A 171 -5.26 6.92 -7.50
C ALA A 171 -4.36 7.76 -8.43
N TYR A 172 -4.37 7.48 -9.75
CA TYR A 172 -3.62 8.30 -10.71
C TYR A 172 -4.15 9.74 -10.81
N LYS A 173 -5.47 9.95 -10.83
CA LYS A 173 -6.05 11.30 -10.76
C LYS A 173 -5.67 12.02 -9.48
N GLY A 174 -5.51 11.28 -8.37
CA GLY A 174 -5.00 11.81 -7.11
C GLY A 174 -3.55 12.30 -7.23
N VAL A 175 -2.70 11.60 -7.98
CA VAL A 175 -1.31 12.02 -8.19
C VAL A 175 -1.25 13.37 -8.94
N ASP A 176 -2.19 13.62 -9.85
CA ASP A 176 -2.27 14.89 -10.58
C ASP A 176 -2.50 16.10 -9.65
N SER A 177 -2.95 15.88 -8.40
CA SER A 177 -3.12 16.93 -7.39
C SER A 177 -1.82 17.33 -6.69
N ILE A 178 -0.67 16.75 -7.06
CA ILE A 178 0.63 16.99 -6.44
C ILE A 178 1.61 17.42 -7.52
N GLN A 179 2.37 18.47 -7.27
CA GLN A 179 3.44 18.92 -8.15
C GLN A 179 4.69 19.31 -7.36
N PHE A 180 5.84 18.82 -7.80
CA PHE A 180 7.16 19.32 -7.39
C PHE A 180 8.19 18.96 -8.47
N LYS A 181 9.33 19.65 -8.43
CA LYS A 181 10.39 19.45 -9.43
C LYS A 181 10.90 18.01 -9.41
N GLY A 182 10.97 17.40 -10.59
CA GLY A 182 11.53 16.05 -10.73
C GLY A 182 10.67 14.92 -10.15
N MET A 183 9.41 15.19 -9.77
CA MET A 183 8.52 14.14 -9.27
C MET A 183 8.43 12.95 -10.24
N PHE A 184 8.49 11.74 -9.70
CA PHE A 184 8.41 10.51 -10.47
C PHE A 184 7.47 9.52 -9.81
N TYR A 185 6.70 8.80 -10.63
CA TYR A 185 5.84 7.71 -10.19
C TYR A 185 5.66 6.70 -11.33
N ARG A 186 5.41 5.43 -10.96
CA ARG A 186 5.12 4.38 -11.94
C ARG A 186 3.72 4.61 -12.52
N ARG A 187 3.56 4.28 -13.80
CA ARG A 187 2.32 4.46 -14.57
C ARG A 187 1.64 3.14 -14.93
N ASP A 188 2.07 2.04 -14.33
CA ASP A 188 1.69 0.67 -14.66
C ASP A 188 1.26 -0.15 -13.44
N ILE A 189 0.91 0.51 -12.32
CA ILE A 189 0.34 -0.16 -11.14
C ILE A 189 -0.94 -0.91 -11.55
N ALA A 190 -1.00 -2.19 -11.13
CA ALA A 190 -2.04 -3.15 -11.49
C ALA A 190 -2.18 -3.51 -12.99
N SER A 191 -1.30 -3.01 -13.88
CA SER A 191 -1.39 -3.22 -15.34
C SER A 191 -1.38 -4.68 -15.82
N ARG A 192 -0.87 -5.60 -15.00
CA ARG A 192 -0.87 -7.05 -15.30
C ARG A 192 -2.24 -7.70 -15.08
N HIS A 193 -3.16 -7.02 -14.39
CA HIS A 193 -4.48 -7.56 -14.15
C HIS A 193 -5.40 -7.30 -15.36
N PRO A 194 -6.10 -8.31 -15.93
CA PRO A 194 -6.87 -8.15 -17.17
C PRO A 194 -7.99 -7.11 -17.13
N SER A 195 -8.54 -6.84 -15.94
CA SER A 195 -9.58 -5.80 -15.78
C SER A 195 -9.02 -4.37 -15.78
N VAL A 196 -7.70 -4.20 -15.72
CA VAL A 196 -7.05 -2.89 -15.64
C VAL A 196 -6.62 -2.44 -17.04
N ARG A 197 -7.27 -1.39 -17.55
CA ARG A 197 -6.94 -0.71 -18.80
C ARG A 197 -6.38 0.67 -18.49
N LEU A 198 -5.10 0.85 -18.77
CA LEU A 198 -4.42 2.14 -18.67
C LEU A 198 -4.41 2.77 -20.07
N GLY A 199 -4.66 4.09 -20.16
CA GLY A 199 -4.73 4.78 -21.45
C GLY A 199 -3.44 4.67 -22.26
N THR A 200 -3.52 4.76 -23.59
CA THR A 200 -2.36 4.68 -24.49
C THR A 200 -1.36 5.83 -24.30
N ASP A 201 -1.81 7.00 -23.83
CA ASP A 201 -0.96 8.16 -23.52
C ASP A 201 0.02 7.89 -22.36
N PHE A 202 -0.19 6.82 -21.59
CA PHE A 202 0.69 6.42 -20.51
C PHE A 202 1.97 5.70 -20.99
N TYR A 203 1.94 5.07 -22.17
CA TYR A 203 3.09 4.37 -22.74
C TYR A 203 4.03 5.29 -23.53
N ALA A 204 3.57 6.47 -23.97
CA ALA A 204 4.35 7.40 -24.79
C ALA A 204 5.46 8.16 -24.04
N LYS A 205 5.63 7.93 -22.72
CA LYS A 205 6.65 8.59 -21.89
C LYS A 205 7.53 7.61 -21.09
N ILE A 206 7.58 6.34 -21.47
CA ILE A 206 8.57 5.41 -20.91
C ILE A 206 9.86 5.57 -21.72
N PRO A 207 10.94 6.13 -21.15
CA PRO A 207 12.22 6.13 -21.84
C PRO A 207 12.70 4.66 -21.94
N GLY A 208 12.92 4.17 -23.17
CA GLY A 208 13.63 2.89 -23.38
C GLY A 208 12.79 1.66 -23.72
N ARG A 209 11.59 1.79 -24.30
CA ARG A 209 10.97 0.68 -25.05
C ARG A 209 10.68 1.12 -26.49
N SER A 210 11.69 0.95 -27.35
CA SER A 210 11.53 0.71 -28.79
C SER A 210 11.24 -0.76 -29.03
#